data_AF-A0A529MEF3-F1
#
_entry.id   AF-A0A529MEF3-F1
#
_cell.length_a   1.000
_cell.length_b   1.000
_cell.length_c   1.000
_cell.angle_alpha   90.00
_cell.angle_beta   90.00
_cell.angle_gamma   90.00
#
_symmetry.space_group_name_H-M   'P 1'
#
loop_
_entity.id
_entity.type
_entity.pdbx_description
1 polymer ?
#
loop_
_entity_poly.entity_id
_entity_poly.type
_entity_poly.pdbx_seq_one_letter_code
_entity_poly.pdbx_strand_id
1 'polypeptide(L)'
;TKGKPGYQPLGDPDWLYNIPIEMEITSDGKIIMDFEGTQPWGYHSMNCTPAGMDGGMFVTLTQHMNFEGLVNDGAWMATELKLPHGTWTNPDNEMVATATSWALLLPAYGVFQRLLSRSFIARGFVEEAFVGQVNSPMIEMGGTSQY
;
A
#
# COMPACT_ATOMS: atom_id res chain seq x y z
N THR A 1 -2.24 1.87 25.68
CA THR A 1 -3.65 2.20 26.05
C THR A 1 -4.30 1.20 27.00
N LYS A 2 -3.59 0.14 27.42
CA LYS A 2 -4.05 -0.93 28.33
C LYS A 2 -4.96 -0.45 29.48
N GLY A 3 -6.18 -1.00 29.55
CA GLY A 3 -7.10 -0.83 30.68
C GLY A 3 -8.07 0.35 30.61
N LYS A 4 -8.17 1.08 29.49
CA LYS A 4 -9.16 2.15 29.32
C LYS A 4 -10.53 1.60 28.85
N PRO A 5 -11.67 2.17 29.30
CA PRO A 5 -13.00 1.78 28.84
C PRO A 5 -13.22 2.13 27.35
N GLY A 6 -14.09 1.37 26.67
CA GLY A 6 -14.43 1.57 25.24
C GLY A 6 -13.51 0.86 24.24
N TYR A 7 -12.65 -0.03 24.72
CA TYR A 7 -11.70 -0.76 23.92
C TYR A 7 -12.25 -2.10 23.42
N GLN A 8 -11.90 -2.52 22.20
CA GLN A 8 -12.15 -3.88 21.71
C GLN A 8 -10.95 -4.79 22.08
N PRO A 9 -11.07 -5.72 23.05
CA PRO A 9 -10.02 -6.68 23.43
C PRO A 9 -9.21 -7.31 22.27
N LEU A 10 -9.83 -7.64 21.14
CA LEU A 10 -9.14 -8.23 19.98
C LEU A 10 -8.17 -7.25 19.30
N GLY A 11 -8.39 -5.95 19.46
CA GLY A 11 -7.46 -4.90 19.06
C GLY A 11 -6.30 -4.70 20.04
N ASP A 12 -6.37 -5.28 21.27
CA ASP A 12 -5.31 -5.48 22.31
C ASP A 12 -3.84 -5.34 21.93
N PRO A 13 -3.42 -6.08 20.88
CA PRO A 13 -2.01 -6.35 20.68
C PRO A 13 -1.25 -5.15 20.11
N ASP A 14 0.03 -5.08 20.46
CA ASP A 14 1.00 -4.31 19.68
C ASP A 14 1.33 -5.09 18.40
N TRP A 15 1.13 -4.46 17.23
CA TRP A 15 1.35 -5.08 15.93
C TRP A 15 2.66 -4.60 15.29
N LEU A 16 3.37 -5.52 14.64
CA LEU A 16 4.50 -5.21 13.77
C LEU A 16 4.31 -5.94 12.44
N TYR A 17 3.99 -5.16 11.41
CA TYR A 17 3.75 -5.67 10.06
C TYR A 17 5.04 -5.93 9.30
N ASN A 18 5.22 -7.17 8.85
CA ASN A 18 6.20 -7.49 7.82
C ASN A 18 5.55 -7.39 6.45
N ILE A 19 6.18 -6.65 5.54
CA ILE A 19 5.69 -6.39 4.17
C ILE A 19 6.83 -6.69 3.18
N PRO A 20 7.21 -7.98 3.02
CA PRO A 20 8.13 -8.37 1.96
C PRO A 20 7.44 -8.17 0.61
N ILE A 21 8.17 -7.58 -0.34
CA ILE A 21 7.69 -7.36 -1.70
C ILE A 21 8.82 -7.75 -2.66
N GLU A 22 8.51 -8.65 -3.59
CA GLU A 22 9.34 -8.93 -4.75
C GLU A 22 8.75 -8.21 -5.97
N MET A 23 9.63 -7.61 -6.79
CA MET A 23 9.22 -6.95 -8.02
C MET A 23 10.00 -7.55 -9.20
N GLU A 24 9.26 -8.05 -10.17
CA GLU A 24 9.79 -8.52 -11.45
C GLU A 24 9.37 -7.55 -12.56
N ILE A 25 10.32 -7.11 -13.38
CA ILE A 25 10.06 -6.43 -14.65
C ILE A 25 10.47 -7.39 -15.75
N THR A 26 9.48 -7.89 -16.49
CA THR A 26 9.69 -8.88 -17.54
C THR A 26 10.22 -8.24 -18.83
N SER A 27 10.75 -9.06 -19.74
CA SER A 27 11.31 -8.56 -21.01
C SER A 27 10.27 -7.93 -21.95
N ASP A 28 8.99 -8.27 -21.80
CA ASP A 28 7.86 -7.67 -22.53
C ASP A 28 7.28 -6.43 -21.83
N GLY A 29 7.89 -5.98 -20.71
CA GLY A 29 7.56 -4.73 -20.04
C GLY A 29 6.46 -4.82 -18.99
N LYS A 30 6.07 -6.04 -18.58
CA LYS A 30 5.11 -6.24 -17.48
C LYS A 30 5.80 -6.04 -16.14
N ILE A 31 5.09 -5.41 -15.21
CA ILE A 31 5.49 -5.27 -13.81
C ILE A 31 4.69 -6.26 -12.98
N ILE A 32 5.35 -7.13 -12.24
CA ILE A 32 4.71 -8.07 -11.32
C ILE A 32 5.21 -7.74 -9.92
N MET A 33 4.27 -7.44 -9.01
CA MET A 33 4.55 -7.26 -7.59
C MET A 33 3.99 -8.44 -6.80
N ASP A 34 4.87 -9.14 -6.11
CA ASP A 34 4.52 -10.28 -5.27
C ASP A 34 4.57 -9.91 -3.79
N PHE A 35 3.44 -10.08 -3.10
CA PHE A 35 3.27 -9.81 -1.67
C PHE A 35 3.36 -11.09 -0.82
N GLU A 36 3.83 -12.20 -1.38
CA GLU A 36 4.06 -13.44 -0.63
C GLU A 36 4.91 -13.21 0.61
N GLY A 37 4.46 -13.76 1.75
CA GLY A 37 5.09 -13.59 3.06
C GLY A 37 4.64 -12.35 3.85
N THR A 38 3.76 -11.52 3.30
CA THR A 38 3.10 -10.45 4.05
C THR A 38 2.15 -11.02 5.12
N GLN A 39 1.96 -10.30 6.22
CA GLN A 39 1.22 -10.83 7.37
C GLN A 39 -0.31 -10.92 7.16
N PRO A 40 -0.99 -11.76 7.97
CA PRO A 40 -2.45 -11.77 8.06
C PRO A 40 -3.06 -10.40 8.39
N TRP A 41 -4.34 -10.23 8.09
CA TRP A 41 -5.11 -9.07 8.57
C TRP A 41 -5.21 -9.09 10.11
N GLY A 42 -5.44 -7.91 10.70
CA GLY A 42 -5.57 -7.73 12.15
C GLY A 42 -6.84 -6.97 12.54
N TYR A 43 -7.19 -7.01 13.83
CA TYR A 43 -8.34 -6.27 14.39
C TYR A 43 -8.02 -4.78 14.59
N HIS A 44 -7.80 -4.09 13.46
CA HIS A 44 -7.54 -2.65 13.36
C HIS A 44 -8.02 -2.10 12.01
N SER A 45 -8.03 -0.79 11.81
CA SER A 45 -8.53 -0.16 10.59
C SER A 45 -7.55 -0.12 9.41
N MET A 46 -6.33 -0.62 9.58
CA MET A 46 -5.22 -0.44 8.63
C MET A 46 -5.15 -1.50 7.52
N ASN A 47 -6.01 -2.53 7.55
CA ASN A 47 -6.07 -3.53 6.48
C ASN A 47 -6.58 -2.91 5.19
N CYS A 48 -6.35 -3.58 4.05
CA CYS A 48 -6.76 -3.10 2.74
C CYS A 48 -7.49 -4.20 1.95
N THR A 49 -8.43 -3.80 1.10
CA THR A 49 -9.06 -4.72 0.15
C THR A 49 -8.20 -4.86 -1.11
N PRO A 50 -8.35 -5.93 -1.91
CA PRO A 50 -7.69 -6.04 -3.21
C PRO A 50 -7.94 -4.82 -4.11
N ALA A 51 -9.19 -4.33 -4.15
CA ALA A 51 -9.52 -3.11 -4.90
C ALA A 51 -8.83 -1.84 -4.34
N GLY A 52 -8.63 -1.77 -3.02
CA GLY A 52 -7.88 -0.69 -2.39
C GLY A 52 -6.39 -0.74 -2.75
N MET A 53 -5.82 -1.94 -2.83
CA MET A 53 -4.46 -2.17 -3.34
C MET A 53 -4.37 -1.70 -4.81
N ASP A 54 -5.27 -2.16 -5.67
CA ASP A 54 -5.32 -1.74 -7.08
C ASP A 54 -5.35 -0.21 -7.24
N GLY A 55 -6.23 0.46 -6.48
CA GLY A 55 -6.34 1.92 -6.49
C GLY A 55 -5.07 2.63 -6.01
N GLY A 56 -4.41 2.11 -4.97
CA GLY A 56 -3.15 2.66 -4.48
C GLY A 56 -2.00 2.48 -5.47
N MET A 57 -1.95 1.32 -6.14
CA MET A 57 -0.94 1.06 -7.17
C MET A 57 -1.17 1.93 -8.40
N PHE A 58 -2.43 2.10 -8.82
CA PHE A 58 -2.79 3.03 -9.89
C PHE A 58 -2.26 4.44 -9.62
N VAL A 59 -2.51 4.98 -8.42
CA VAL A 59 -1.98 6.30 -8.02
C VAL A 59 -0.45 6.30 -8.07
N THR A 60 0.19 5.24 -7.58
CA THR A 60 1.66 5.11 -7.58
C THR A 60 2.23 5.14 -9.01
N LEU A 61 1.63 4.42 -9.95
CA LEU A 61 2.01 4.41 -11.36
C LEU A 61 1.86 5.79 -11.99
N THR A 62 0.74 6.49 -11.74
CA THR A 62 0.53 7.84 -12.29
C THR A 62 1.61 8.84 -11.87
N GLN A 63 2.19 8.65 -10.68
CA GLN A 63 3.25 9.52 -10.15
C GLN A 63 4.66 9.13 -10.62
N HIS A 64 4.89 7.89 -11.04
CA HIS A 64 6.24 7.33 -11.25
C HIS A 64 6.49 6.74 -12.64
N MET A 65 5.45 6.53 -13.45
CA MET A 65 5.56 5.86 -14.75
C MET A 65 4.82 6.57 -15.88
N ASN A 66 3.73 7.29 -15.60
CA ASN A 66 2.90 7.91 -16.64
C ASN A 66 3.46 9.27 -17.11
N PHE A 67 4.70 9.28 -17.60
CA PHE A 67 5.40 10.48 -18.08
C PHE A 67 4.72 11.14 -19.29
N GLU A 68 3.86 10.40 -20.00
CA GLU A 68 3.05 10.89 -21.10
C GLU A 68 1.87 11.78 -20.65
N GLY A 69 1.63 11.90 -19.35
CA GLY A 69 0.60 12.77 -18.78
C GLY A 69 -0.83 12.23 -18.88
N LEU A 70 -1.00 10.97 -19.29
CA LEU A 70 -2.30 10.31 -19.37
C LEU A 70 -2.58 9.55 -18.07
N VAL A 71 -3.67 9.92 -17.39
CA VAL A 71 -4.16 9.23 -16.19
C VAL A 71 -5.31 8.31 -16.61
N ASN A 72 -4.98 7.04 -16.87
CA ASN A 72 -5.92 5.99 -17.26
C ASN A 72 -5.34 4.60 -16.93
N ASP A 73 -6.10 3.54 -17.21
CA ASP A 73 -5.75 2.16 -16.88
C ASP A 73 -4.59 1.58 -17.72
N GLY A 74 -4.01 2.34 -18.65
CA GLY A 74 -2.93 1.90 -19.55
C GLY A 74 -1.75 1.26 -18.82
N ALA A 75 -1.13 2.00 -17.89
CA ALA A 75 -0.04 1.49 -17.07
C ALA A 75 -0.47 0.36 -16.13
N TRP A 76 -1.72 0.43 -15.65
CA TRP A 76 -2.30 -0.60 -14.79
C TRP A 76 -2.47 -1.94 -15.52
N MET A 77 -2.88 -1.94 -16.80
CA MET A 77 -3.02 -3.16 -17.61
C MET A 77 -1.70 -3.91 -17.81
N ALA A 78 -0.55 -3.25 -17.66
CA ALA A 78 0.78 -3.84 -17.70
C ALA A 78 1.33 -4.20 -16.29
N THR A 79 0.50 -4.11 -15.25
CA THR A 79 0.87 -4.36 -13.86
C THR A 79 0.04 -5.49 -13.28
N GLU A 80 0.67 -6.37 -12.51
CA GLU A 80 0.01 -7.45 -11.77
C GLU A 80 0.38 -7.37 -10.29
N LEU A 81 -0.63 -7.49 -9.41
CA LEU A 81 -0.44 -7.66 -7.98
C LEU A 81 -0.80 -9.09 -7.59
N LYS A 82 0.16 -9.82 -7.00
CA LYS A 82 -0.10 -11.12 -6.38
C LYS A 82 -0.34 -10.89 -4.89
N LEU A 83 -1.61 -11.00 -4.48
CA LEU A 83 -2.06 -10.70 -3.13
C LEU A 83 -2.55 -11.99 -2.45
N PRO A 84 -1.74 -12.61 -1.57
CA PRO A 84 -2.12 -13.87 -0.93
C PRO A 84 -3.38 -13.72 -0.08
N HIS A 85 -4.33 -14.64 -0.23
CA HIS A 85 -5.61 -14.61 0.49
C HIS A 85 -5.40 -14.82 2.00
N GLY A 86 -6.18 -14.11 2.82
CA GLY A 86 -6.06 -14.09 4.29
C GLY A 86 -5.04 -13.07 4.82
N THR A 87 -4.32 -12.36 3.93
CA THR A 87 -3.39 -11.31 4.32
C THR A 87 -4.08 -9.97 4.57
N TRP A 88 -3.37 -8.98 5.12
CA TRP A 88 -3.90 -7.62 5.24
C TRP A 88 -4.18 -6.96 3.87
N THR A 89 -3.61 -7.48 2.78
CA THR A 89 -3.81 -6.99 1.41
C THR A 89 -4.97 -7.67 0.68
N ASN A 90 -5.38 -8.86 1.13
CA ASN A 90 -6.48 -9.63 0.57
C ASN A 90 -7.16 -10.43 1.69
N PRO A 91 -7.92 -9.75 2.58
CA PRO A 91 -8.50 -10.39 3.76
C PRO A 91 -9.56 -11.42 3.40
N ASP A 92 -9.65 -12.47 4.21
CA ASP A 92 -10.61 -13.58 4.04
C ASP A 92 -11.90 -13.40 4.86
N ASN A 93 -12.12 -12.19 5.41
CA ASN A 93 -13.22 -11.89 6.31
C ASN A 93 -13.83 -10.52 5.99
N GLU A 94 -15.15 -10.47 5.79
CA GLU A 94 -15.91 -9.27 5.44
C GLU A 94 -16.00 -8.23 6.58
N MET A 95 -15.75 -8.65 7.82
CA MET A 95 -15.80 -7.79 9.00
C MET A 95 -14.49 -7.03 9.24
N VAL A 96 -13.49 -7.22 8.38
CA VAL A 96 -12.17 -6.57 8.49
C VAL A 96 -12.32 -5.07 8.24
N ALA A 97 -11.81 -4.27 9.18
CA ALA A 97 -11.85 -2.82 9.06
C ALA A 97 -10.75 -2.30 8.12
N THR A 98 -11.12 -1.38 7.23
CA THR A 98 -10.26 -0.84 6.16
C THR A 98 -10.23 0.70 6.10
N ALA A 99 -10.85 1.37 7.09
CA ALA A 99 -11.04 2.82 7.13
C ALA A 99 -9.72 3.62 7.02
N THR A 100 -8.58 3.03 7.40
CA THR A 100 -7.26 3.68 7.41
C THR A 100 -6.22 2.83 6.66
N SER A 101 -6.63 2.17 5.56
CA SER A 101 -5.76 1.33 4.71
C SER A 101 -4.42 1.98 4.34
N TRP A 102 -4.42 3.32 4.17
CA TRP A 102 -3.23 4.12 3.83
C TRP A 102 -2.04 3.88 4.78
N ALA A 103 -2.29 3.51 6.04
CA ALA A 103 -1.22 3.27 7.02
C ALA A 103 -0.27 2.12 6.62
N LEU A 104 -0.78 1.06 5.99
CA LEU A 104 0.04 -0.06 5.49
C LEU A 104 0.32 0.06 3.98
N LEU A 105 -0.57 0.71 3.24
CA LEU A 105 -0.43 0.89 1.79
C LEU A 105 0.71 1.86 1.42
N LEU A 106 0.86 2.99 2.12
CA LEU A 106 1.95 3.95 1.87
C LEU A 106 3.34 3.31 1.99
N PRO A 107 3.69 2.59 3.08
CA PRO A 107 5.00 1.94 3.15
C PRO A 107 5.15 0.81 2.12
N ALA A 108 4.08 0.08 1.79
CA ALA A 108 4.11 -0.97 0.77
C ALA A 108 4.48 -0.43 -0.62
N TYR A 109 3.78 0.59 -1.13
CA TYR A 109 4.13 1.18 -2.44
C TYR A 109 5.37 2.07 -2.39
N GLY A 110 5.77 2.54 -1.20
CA GLY A 110 7.11 3.09 -1.00
C GLY A 110 8.23 2.07 -1.32
N VAL A 111 8.00 0.77 -1.14
CA VAL A 111 8.95 -0.27 -1.58
C VAL A 111 9.01 -0.35 -3.11
N PHE A 112 7.87 -0.34 -3.80
CA PHE A 112 7.84 -0.29 -5.27
C PHE A 112 8.70 0.85 -5.82
N GLN A 113 8.51 2.06 -5.30
CA GLN A 113 9.27 3.24 -5.75
C GLN A 113 10.78 3.06 -5.55
N ARG A 114 11.20 2.48 -4.42
CA ARG A 114 12.62 2.16 -4.17
C ARG A 114 13.17 1.10 -5.11
N LEU A 115 12.40 0.05 -5.39
CA LEU A 115 12.82 -1.03 -6.28
C LEU A 115 12.95 -0.52 -7.71
N LEU A 116 11.96 0.23 -8.19
CA LEU A 116 11.96 0.83 -9.53
C LEU A 116 13.06 1.88 -9.69
N SER A 117 13.31 2.70 -8.66
CA SER A 117 14.37 3.71 -8.68
C SER A 117 15.77 3.11 -8.88
N ARG A 118 16.01 1.88 -8.44
CA ARG A 118 17.28 1.17 -8.73
C ARG A 118 17.44 0.97 -10.24
N SER A 119 16.36 0.65 -10.94
CA SER A 119 16.35 0.50 -12.40
C SER A 119 16.56 1.84 -13.11
N PHE A 120 15.94 2.92 -12.61
CA PHE A 120 16.17 4.27 -13.14
C PHE A 120 17.63 4.70 -13.01
N ILE A 121 18.21 4.54 -11.81
CA ILE A 121 19.62 4.85 -11.56
C ILE A 121 20.54 4.02 -12.45
N ALA A 122 20.28 2.70 -12.57
CA ALA A 122 21.09 1.81 -13.41
C ALA A 122 21.06 2.20 -14.89
N ARG A 123 19.95 2.78 -15.36
CA ARG A 123 19.78 3.23 -16.75
C ARG A 123 20.22 4.68 -16.99
N GLY A 124 20.47 5.45 -15.93
CA GLY A 124 20.94 6.84 -15.99
C GLY A 124 19.86 7.91 -15.82
N PHE A 125 18.61 7.53 -15.54
CA PHE A 125 17.49 8.45 -15.24
C PHE A 125 17.50 8.83 -13.76
N VAL A 126 18.56 9.48 -13.31
CA VAL A 126 18.75 9.82 -11.88
C VAL A 126 17.74 10.84 -11.37
N GLU A 127 17.17 11.64 -12.27
CA GLU A 127 16.12 12.62 -12.00
C GLU A 127 14.79 11.97 -11.60
N GLU A 128 14.54 10.74 -12.04
CA GLU A 128 13.33 9.98 -11.72
C GLU A 128 13.46 9.12 -10.45
N ALA A 129 14.64 9.13 -9.82
CA ALA A 129 14.87 8.34 -8.62
C ALA A 129 14.11 8.91 -7.41
N PHE A 130 13.29 8.07 -6.78
CA PHE A 130 12.47 8.42 -5.62
C PHE A 130 12.53 7.34 -4.53
N VAL A 131 12.76 7.75 -3.28
CA VAL A 131 13.09 6.83 -2.18
C VAL A 131 11.88 6.37 -1.36
N GLY A 132 10.66 6.62 -1.84
CA GLY A 132 9.43 6.16 -1.20
C GLY A 132 8.55 7.29 -0.66
N GLN A 133 7.30 6.96 -0.37
CA GLN A 133 6.34 7.88 0.23
C GLN A 133 6.58 8.02 1.74
N VAL A 134 6.22 9.19 2.27
CA VAL A 134 6.19 9.45 3.71
C VAL A 134 4.88 8.93 4.30
N ASN A 135 4.94 8.44 5.55
CA ASN A 135 3.73 8.19 6.31
C ASN A 135 3.13 9.52 6.77
N SER A 136 1.93 9.83 6.28
CA SER A 136 1.25 11.08 6.54
C SER A 136 0.47 11.02 7.87
N PRO A 137 0.75 11.90 8.84
CA PRO A 137 -0.04 11.97 10.07
C PRO A 137 -1.43 12.51 9.76
N MET A 138 -2.44 11.96 10.44
CA MET A 138 -3.82 12.40 10.33
C MET A 138 -4.31 12.88 11.70
N ILE A 139 -5.01 14.01 11.72
CA ILE A 139 -5.70 14.51 12.91
C ILE A 139 -7.19 14.41 12.64
N GLU A 140 -7.86 13.51 13.35
CA GLU A 140 -9.31 13.31 13.28
C GLU A 140 -9.96 13.77 14.58
N MET A 141 -11.05 14.53 14.46
CA MET A 141 -11.79 15.09 15.59
C MET A 141 -13.29 15.09 15.28
N GLY A 142 -14.13 14.97 16.30
CA GLY A 142 -15.58 15.09 16.20
C GLY A 142 -16.16 15.88 17.38
N GLY A 143 -17.34 16.49 17.20
CA GLY A 143 -18.02 17.31 18.22
C GLY A 143 -18.79 18.48 17.63
N THR A 144 -19.20 19.43 18.48
CA THR A 144 -19.76 20.70 18.05
C THR A 144 -18.64 21.63 17.63
N SER A 145 -18.75 22.21 16.44
CA SER A 145 -17.82 23.24 15.98
C SER A 145 -18.03 24.53 16.78
N GLN A 146 -17.23 25.57 16.53
CA GLN A 146 -17.45 26.88 17.13
C GLN A 146 -18.76 27.56 16.67
N TYR A 147 -19.47 26.97 15.70
CA TYR A 147 -20.77 27.37 15.18
C TYR A 147 -21.79 26.26 15.35
#